data_AF-A0A538BPK6-F1
#
_entry.id   AF-A0A538BPK6-F1
#
_cell.length_a   1.000
_cell.length_b   1.000
_cell.length_c   1.000
_cell.angle_alpha   90.00
_cell.angle_beta   90.00
_cell.angle_gamma   90.00
#
_symmetry.space_group_name_H-M   'P 1'
#
loop_
_entity.id
_entity.type
_entity.pdbx_description
1 polymer ?
#
loop_
_entity_poly.entity_id
_entity_poly.type
_entity_poly.pdbx_seq_one_letter_code
_entity_poly.pdbx_strand_id
1 'polypeptide(L)'
;MKLSKYTSRRVALLVGAFIVVGLGTGAAVALSAGSGQYVPGLGATVPANKVTQVQHALPKDAPESSVPAPAPTGKPDRIPAAMLPSDTPIPLSPQLIHVTNAWLVSDGKTLVAVYAGSAGNDATEGRFVIVRQNLEVGKQTQDVVNVHGAGAVSITDAPRGAAVEASAQRGRLGFRGAAGASGSLDLATDAAG
;
A
#
# COMPACT_ATOMS: atom_id res chain seq x y z
N MET A 1 16.01 -37.75 4.17
CA MET A 1 15.53 -36.63 3.32
C MET A 1 14.04 -36.80 3.09
N LYS A 2 13.20 -36.01 3.78
CA LYS A 2 11.73 -36.02 3.60
C LYS A 2 11.34 -34.82 2.73
N LEU A 3 10.87 -35.08 1.52
CA LEU A 3 10.23 -34.09 0.65
C LEU A 3 8.80 -33.82 1.16
N SER A 4 8.55 -32.60 1.64
CA SER A 4 7.21 -32.13 1.99
C SER A 4 6.56 -31.48 0.76
N LYS A 5 5.48 -32.09 0.27
CA LYS A 5 4.63 -31.59 -0.81
C LYS A 5 3.70 -30.50 -0.24
N TYR A 6 3.85 -29.26 -0.70
CA TYR A 6 2.89 -28.20 -0.41
C TYR A 6 1.75 -28.23 -1.43
N THR A 7 0.57 -28.62 -0.94
CA THR A 7 -0.66 -28.76 -1.72
C THR A 7 -1.38 -27.41 -1.81
N SER A 8 -1.33 -26.76 -2.98
CA SER A 8 -2.12 -25.56 -3.28
C SER A 8 -3.62 -25.89 -3.25
N ARG A 9 -4.34 -25.36 -2.25
CA ARG A 9 -5.81 -25.40 -2.20
C ARG A 9 -6.35 -24.29 -3.09
N ARG A 10 -6.91 -24.68 -4.25
CA ARG A 10 -7.79 -23.84 -5.07
C ARG A 10 -9.11 -23.67 -4.33
N VAL A 11 -9.43 -22.43 -3.93
CA VAL A 11 -10.76 -22.12 -3.36
C VAL A 11 -11.73 -21.95 -4.53
N ALA A 12 -12.76 -22.80 -4.52
CA ALA A 12 -13.83 -22.81 -5.50
C ALA A 12 -14.77 -21.61 -5.31
N LEU A 13 -15.14 -21.03 -6.45
CA LEU A 13 -16.05 -19.91 -6.61
C LEU A 13 -17.49 -20.43 -6.40
N LEU A 14 -18.13 -20.05 -5.30
CA LEU A 14 -19.54 -20.36 -5.03
C LEU A 14 -20.42 -19.30 -5.72
N VAL A 15 -21.10 -19.72 -6.77
CA VAL A 15 -22.20 -19.02 -7.42
C VAL A 15 -23.41 -19.08 -6.49
N GLY A 16 -23.72 -17.96 -5.84
CA GLY A 16 -24.93 -17.79 -5.04
C GLY A 16 -26.01 -17.08 -5.85
N ALA A 17 -27.08 -17.81 -6.17
CA ALA A 17 -28.27 -17.31 -6.85
C ALA A 17 -29.01 -16.27 -5.99
N PHE A 18 -29.33 -15.11 -6.58
CA PHE A 18 -30.26 -14.15 -6.01
C PHE A 18 -31.70 -14.60 -6.29
N ILE A 19 -32.40 -15.06 -5.26
CA ILE A 19 -33.85 -15.19 -5.27
C ILE A 19 -34.44 -13.83 -4.87
N VAL A 20 -35.12 -13.21 -5.82
CA VAL A 20 -36.08 -12.12 -5.62
C VAL A 20 -37.37 -12.74 -5.10
N VAL A 21 -37.86 -12.31 -3.93
CA VAL A 21 -39.29 -12.09 -3.56
C VAL A 21 -39.31 -11.61 -2.10
N GLY A 22 -39.95 -10.47 -1.85
CA GLY A 22 -40.15 -9.94 -0.50
C GLY A 22 -40.88 -8.61 -0.49
N LEU A 23 -42.16 -8.62 -0.85
CA LEU A 23 -43.14 -7.58 -0.54
C LEU A 23 -43.27 -7.43 0.98
N GLY A 24 -43.19 -6.22 1.52
CA GLY A 24 -43.75 -5.93 2.84
C GLY A 24 -43.09 -4.83 3.65
N THR A 25 -43.89 -3.83 4.00
CA THR A 25 -43.83 -3.02 5.23
C THR A 25 -42.68 -2.02 5.41
N GLY A 26 -42.92 -0.81 4.90
CA GLY A 26 -43.02 0.39 5.74
C GLY A 26 -41.94 0.62 6.79
N ALA A 27 -40.79 1.14 6.35
CA ALA A 27 -40.04 2.09 7.14
C ALA A 27 -40.08 3.42 6.38
N ALA A 28 -40.88 4.37 6.86
CA ALA A 28 -40.77 5.75 6.44
C ALA A 28 -39.40 6.25 6.87
N VAL A 29 -38.43 6.16 5.96
CA VAL A 29 -37.18 6.89 6.09
C VAL A 29 -37.58 8.35 5.96
N ALA A 30 -37.68 9.04 7.09
CA ALA A 30 -37.69 10.48 7.12
C ALA A 30 -36.37 10.92 6.48
N LEU A 31 -36.40 11.18 5.18
CA LEU A 31 -35.42 12.01 4.51
C LEU A 31 -35.52 13.35 5.24
N SER A 32 -34.68 13.54 6.26
CA SER A 32 -34.34 14.88 6.69
C SER A 32 -33.84 15.54 5.43
N ALA A 33 -34.67 16.41 4.86
CA ALA A 33 -34.34 17.28 3.76
C ALA A 33 -33.27 18.24 4.28
N GLY A 34 -32.05 17.72 4.45
CA GLY A 34 -30.88 18.51 4.71
C GLY A 34 -30.75 19.41 3.50
N SER A 35 -30.89 20.70 3.72
CA SER A 35 -30.66 21.74 2.74
C SER A 35 -29.22 21.63 2.25
N GLY A 36 -29.02 20.81 1.24
CA GLY A 36 -27.78 20.75 0.49
C GLY A 36 -27.72 21.96 -0.44
N GLN A 37 -26.55 22.57 -0.55
CA GLN A 37 -26.30 23.63 -1.51
C GLN A 37 -25.53 23.02 -2.68
N TYR A 38 -26.01 23.27 -3.89
CA TYR A 38 -25.31 22.86 -5.10
C TYR A 38 -24.04 23.70 -5.27
N VAL A 39 -22.90 23.03 -5.51
CA VAL A 39 -21.62 23.69 -5.77
C VAL A 39 -21.26 23.48 -7.24
N PRO A 40 -21.37 24.52 -8.11
CA PRO A 40 -21.14 24.38 -9.54
C PRO A 40 -19.76 23.83 -9.90
N GLY A 41 -18.72 24.20 -9.16
CA GLY A 41 -17.35 23.71 -9.38
C GLY A 41 -17.14 22.21 -9.16
N LEU A 42 -18.10 21.51 -8.54
CA LEU A 42 -18.07 20.06 -8.35
C LEU A 42 -19.19 19.31 -9.09
N GLY A 43 -20.16 20.02 -9.66
CA GLY A 43 -21.35 19.40 -10.24
C GLY A 43 -22.22 18.63 -9.23
N ALA A 44 -22.09 18.88 -7.92
CA ALA A 44 -22.70 18.09 -6.86
C ALA A 44 -23.32 18.92 -5.73
N THR A 45 -24.29 18.33 -5.02
CA THR A 45 -24.95 18.93 -3.84
C THR A 45 -24.18 18.58 -2.57
N VAL A 46 -23.78 19.59 -1.81
CA VAL A 46 -23.00 19.48 -0.58
C VAL A 46 -23.85 19.92 0.62
N PRO A 47 -23.81 19.24 1.78
CA PRO A 47 -24.48 19.72 2.99
C PRO A 47 -24.09 21.18 3.33
N ALA A 48 -25.06 22.04 3.68
CA ALA A 48 -24.83 23.48 3.88
C ALA A 48 -23.65 23.80 4.81
N ASN A 49 -23.44 23.00 5.87
CA ASN A 49 -22.34 23.17 6.82
C ASN A 49 -20.93 22.83 6.26
N LYS A 50 -20.85 22.31 5.04
CA LYS A 50 -19.59 21.93 4.36
C LYS A 50 -19.28 22.79 3.13
N VAL A 51 -20.21 23.63 2.69
CA VAL A 51 -20.09 24.44 1.47
C VAL A 51 -18.86 25.33 1.51
N THR A 52 -18.63 26.05 2.61
CA THR A 52 -17.47 26.95 2.75
C THR A 52 -16.14 26.20 2.73
N GLN A 53 -16.07 25.00 3.32
CA GLN A 53 -14.86 24.17 3.31
C GLN A 53 -14.57 23.66 1.90
N VAL A 54 -15.61 23.22 1.18
CA VAL A 54 -15.51 22.76 -0.20
C VAL A 54 -15.13 23.90 -1.14
N GLN A 55 -15.73 25.07 -0.99
CA GLN A 55 -15.40 26.27 -1.78
C GLN A 55 -13.97 26.76 -1.52
N HIS A 56 -13.45 26.63 -0.29
CA HIS A 56 -12.05 26.94 -0.01
C HIS A 56 -11.06 25.93 -0.58
N ALA A 57 -11.47 24.66 -0.74
CA ALA A 57 -10.64 23.60 -1.30
C ALA A 57 -10.66 23.56 -2.84
N LEU A 58 -11.68 24.16 -3.47
CA LEU A 58 -11.72 24.33 -4.91
C LEU A 58 -10.60 25.27 -5.36
N PRO A 59 -9.73 24.86 -6.31
CA PRO A 59 -8.75 25.74 -6.89
C PRO A 59 -9.44 27.00 -7.42
N LYS A 60 -9.04 28.18 -6.92
CA LYS A 60 -9.52 29.45 -7.46
C LYS A 60 -8.91 29.64 -8.84
N ASP A 61 -9.75 29.50 -9.87
CA ASP A 61 -9.52 30.01 -11.22
C ASP A 61 -8.32 29.46 -12.00
N ALA A 62 -7.63 28.43 -11.51
CA ALA A 62 -6.68 27.69 -12.32
C ALA A 62 -7.48 26.79 -13.27
N PRO A 63 -7.40 26.97 -14.60
CA PRO A 63 -7.98 25.99 -15.51
C PRO A 63 -7.36 24.63 -15.18
N GLU A 64 -8.20 23.64 -14.91
CA GLU A 64 -7.75 22.26 -14.79
C GLU A 64 -7.00 21.95 -16.09
N SER A 65 -5.69 21.70 -15.98
CA SER A 65 -4.86 21.45 -17.15
C SER A 65 -5.30 20.13 -17.76
N SER A 66 -6.10 20.21 -18.82
CA SER A 66 -6.47 19.05 -19.65
C SER A 66 -5.31 18.58 -20.53
N VAL A 67 -4.21 19.33 -20.57
CA VAL A 67 -2.98 18.93 -21.24
C VAL A 67 -2.35 17.79 -20.42
N PRO A 68 -2.24 16.57 -20.99
CA PRO A 68 -1.53 15.49 -20.33
C PRO A 68 -0.12 15.95 -19.97
N ALA A 69 0.32 15.64 -18.75
CA ALA A 69 1.70 15.86 -18.38
C ALA A 69 2.60 15.13 -19.39
N PRO A 70 3.64 15.78 -19.94
CA PRO A 70 4.56 15.11 -20.85
C PRO A 70 5.15 13.90 -20.14
N ALA A 71 5.22 12.78 -20.84
CA ALA A 71 5.88 11.59 -20.32
C ALA A 71 7.34 11.93 -20.00
N PRO A 72 7.89 11.50 -18.86
CA PRO A 72 9.31 11.64 -18.58
C PRO A 72 10.13 11.02 -19.73
N THR A 73 11.01 11.79 -20.36
CA THR A 73 11.79 11.37 -21.54
C THR A 73 13.16 10.78 -21.20
N GLY A 74 13.44 10.53 -19.92
CA GLY A 74 14.72 10.00 -19.43
C GLY A 74 14.63 8.57 -18.90
N LYS A 75 15.78 7.89 -18.85
CA LYS A 75 15.87 6.69 -18.02
C LYS A 75 15.70 7.10 -16.55
N PRO A 76 14.91 6.35 -15.77
CA PRO A 76 14.87 6.57 -14.34
C PRO A 76 16.27 6.52 -13.74
N ASP A 77 16.56 7.45 -12.84
CA ASP A 77 17.81 7.44 -12.10
C ASP A 77 17.89 6.20 -11.20
N ARG A 78 19.12 5.72 -11.00
CA ARG A 78 19.38 4.67 -10.02
C ARG A 78 19.28 5.23 -8.63
N ILE A 79 18.79 4.42 -7.72
CA ILE A 79 18.69 4.76 -6.30
C ILE A 79 19.52 3.73 -5.54
N PRO A 80 20.66 4.14 -4.95
CA PRO A 80 21.46 3.26 -4.11
C PRO A 80 20.61 2.61 -3.02
N ALA A 81 20.89 1.35 -2.70
CA ALA A 81 20.19 0.66 -1.62
C ALA A 81 20.38 1.43 -0.31
N ALA A 82 19.28 1.80 0.36
CA ALA A 82 19.34 2.58 1.59
C ALA A 82 18.10 2.39 2.46
N MET A 83 18.29 2.59 3.77
CA MET A 83 17.17 2.83 4.67
C MET A 83 16.57 4.21 4.36
N LEU A 84 15.25 4.31 4.33
CA LEU A 84 14.57 5.57 4.15
C LEU A 84 14.58 6.38 5.47
N PRO A 85 14.73 7.71 5.40
CA PRO A 85 14.52 8.60 6.54
C PRO A 85 13.14 8.39 7.18
N SER A 86 13.04 8.54 8.50
CA SER A 86 11.80 8.32 9.26
C SER A 86 10.68 9.30 8.92
N ASP A 87 11.01 10.45 8.34
CA ASP A 87 10.09 11.47 7.87
C ASP A 87 9.67 11.29 6.40
N THR A 88 10.15 10.23 5.73
CA THR A 88 9.76 9.94 4.35
C THR A 88 8.26 9.63 4.30
N PRO A 89 7.46 10.35 3.49
CA PRO A 89 6.05 10.06 3.32
C PRO A 89 5.83 8.62 2.83
N ILE A 90 4.98 7.87 3.52
CA ILE A 90 4.69 6.47 3.19
C ILE A 90 3.44 6.42 2.30
N PRO A 91 3.53 5.94 1.05
CA PRO A 91 2.39 5.86 0.13
C PRO A 91 1.52 4.61 0.37
N LEU A 92 1.36 4.18 1.63
CA LEU A 92 0.58 3.00 2.00
C LEU A 92 -0.54 3.41 2.96
N SER A 93 -1.69 2.74 2.85
CA SER A 93 -2.81 2.96 3.76
C SER A 93 -2.42 2.53 5.19
N PRO A 94 -2.71 3.35 6.22
CA PRO A 94 -2.55 2.94 7.62
C PRO A 94 -3.40 1.71 8.01
N GLN A 95 -4.44 1.38 7.23
CA GLN A 95 -5.21 0.14 7.43
C GLN A 95 -4.43 -1.11 7.00
N LEU A 96 -3.44 -0.95 6.11
CA LEU A 96 -2.58 -2.03 5.67
C LEU A 96 -1.42 -2.25 6.65
N ILE A 97 -0.73 -1.18 7.04
CA ILE A 97 0.48 -1.25 7.85
C ILE A 97 0.69 0.04 8.66
N HIS A 98 1.13 -0.11 9.90
CA HIS A 98 1.71 0.98 10.70
C HIS A 98 3.24 0.86 10.62
N VAL A 99 3.86 1.69 9.78
CA VAL A 99 5.29 1.57 9.44
C VAL A 99 6.19 2.03 10.58
N THR A 100 7.23 1.26 10.87
CA THR A 100 8.32 1.62 11.79
C THR A 100 9.56 2.13 11.04
N ASN A 101 9.94 1.47 9.95
CA ASN A 101 10.99 1.91 9.04
C ASN A 101 10.82 1.30 7.65
N ALA A 102 11.61 1.79 6.70
CA ALA A 102 11.56 1.34 5.32
C ALA A 102 12.95 1.31 4.67
N TRP A 103 13.05 0.55 3.60
CA TRP A 103 14.26 0.37 2.78
C TRP A 103 13.89 0.44 1.30
N LEU A 104 14.76 1.04 0.47
CA LEU A 104 14.51 1.27 -0.95
C LEU A 104 15.77 1.01 -1.77
N VAL A 105 15.59 0.47 -2.98
CA VAL A 105 16.63 0.36 -4.00
C VAL A 105 16.04 0.47 -5.41
N SER A 106 16.79 1.03 -6.35
CA SER A 106 16.47 1.02 -7.79
C SER A 106 17.73 0.87 -8.63
N ASP A 107 17.72 0.00 -9.63
CA ASP A 107 18.80 -0.12 -10.62
C ASP A 107 18.54 0.69 -11.91
N GLY A 108 17.49 1.53 -11.89
CA GLY A 108 17.02 2.34 -13.03
C GLY A 108 16.04 1.61 -13.95
N LYS A 109 15.83 0.30 -13.76
CA LYS A 109 14.83 -0.50 -14.48
C LYS A 109 13.74 -1.02 -13.57
N THR A 110 14.15 -1.46 -12.39
CA THR A 110 13.28 -1.96 -11.35
C THR A 110 13.57 -1.25 -10.04
N LEU A 111 12.50 -1.04 -9.28
CA LEU A 111 12.53 -0.45 -7.95
C LEU A 111 11.90 -1.45 -6.97
N VAL A 112 12.52 -1.58 -5.80
CA VAL A 112 12.01 -2.38 -4.68
C VAL A 112 11.99 -1.51 -3.44
N ALA A 113 10.81 -1.34 -2.85
CA ALA A 113 10.62 -0.70 -1.56
C ALA A 113 10.07 -1.73 -0.56
N VAL A 114 10.65 -1.78 0.63
CA VAL A 114 10.19 -2.64 1.72
C VAL A 114 9.83 -1.76 2.90
N TYR A 115 8.58 -1.85 3.35
CA TYR A 115 8.06 -1.16 4.52
C TYR A 115 7.86 -2.19 5.63
N ALA A 116 8.46 -1.99 6.79
CA ALA A 116 8.33 -2.86 7.95
C ALA A 116 7.52 -2.18 9.04
N GLY A 117 6.67 -2.93 9.73
CA GLY A 117 5.79 -2.38 10.75
C GLY A 117 4.92 -3.42 11.45
N SER A 118 3.82 -2.98 12.03
CA SER A 118 2.75 -3.88 12.45
C SER A 118 1.62 -3.91 11.43
N ALA A 119 0.84 -4.99 11.39
CA ALA A 119 -0.37 -5.02 10.59
C ALA A 119 -1.32 -3.88 11.01
N GLY A 120 -1.92 -3.19 10.02
CA GLY A 120 -2.79 -2.04 10.29
C GLY A 120 -4.04 -2.38 11.12
N ASN A 121 -4.47 -3.65 11.05
CA ASN A 121 -5.63 -4.20 11.71
C ASN A 121 -5.31 -5.11 12.92
N ASP A 122 -4.03 -5.42 13.19
CA ASP A 122 -3.61 -6.27 14.30
C ASP A 122 -2.18 -5.93 14.74
N ALA A 123 -2.02 -5.29 15.90
CA ALA A 123 -0.71 -4.87 16.40
C ALA A 123 0.17 -6.04 16.89
N THR A 124 -0.40 -7.24 17.07
CA THR A 124 0.35 -8.44 17.48
C THR A 124 1.09 -9.11 16.31
N GLU A 125 0.71 -8.77 15.08
CA GLU A 125 1.37 -9.24 13.86
C GLU A 125 2.38 -8.23 13.34
N GLY A 126 3.61 -8.70 13.11
CA GLY A 126 4.57 -7.98 12.29
C GLY A 126 4.17 -8.05 10.82
N ARG A 127 4.39 -6.98 10.06
CA ARG A 127 4.08 -6.95 8.63
C ARG A 127 5.20 -6.28 7.84
N PHE A 128 5.56 -6.91 6.73
CA PHE A 128 6.28 -6.29 5.63
C PHE A 128 5.34 -6.06 4.46
N VAL A 129 5.45 -4.90 3.83
CA VAL A 129 4.86 -4.62 2.53
C VAL A 129 6.00 -4.42 1.54
N ILE A 130 6.04 -5.27 0.51
CA ILE A 130 7.07 -5.25 -0.53
C ILE A 130 6.43 -4.68 -1.79
N VAL A 131 6.87 -3.51 -2.21
CA VAL A 131 6.43 -2.88 -3.46
C VAL A 131 7.52 -3.05 -4.49
N ARG A 132 7.18 -3.65 -5.62
CA ARG A 132 8.09 -3.80 -6.76
C ARG A 132 7.52 -3.07 -7.95
N GLN A 133 8.34 -2.27 -8.61
CA GLN A 133 7.95 -1.55 -9.81
C GLN A 133 8.93 -1.88 -10.93
N ASN A 134 8.41 -2.28 -12.07
CA ASN A 134 9.13 -2.27 -13.33
C ASN A 134 8.89 -0.89 -13.98
N LEU A 135 9.95 -0.09 -14.02
CA LEU A 135 9.95 1.28 -14.51
C LEU A 135 9.98 1.35 -16.05
N GLU A 136 10.46 0.30 -16.72
CA GLU A 136 10.48 0.23 -18.19
C GLU A 136 9.07 0.03 -18.77
N VAL A 137 8.22 -0.76 -18.11
CA VAL A 137 6.84 -1.05 -18.58
C VAL A 137 5.74 -0.44 -17.70
N GLY A 138 6.10 0.30 -16.65
CA GLY A 138 5.14 0.95 -15.75
C GLY A 138 4.27 -0.02 -14.94
N LYS A 139 4.78 -1.22 -14.62
CA LYS A 139 4.04 -2.24 -13.87
C LYS A 139 4.46 -2.25 -12.41
N GLN A 140 3.49 -2.24 -11.49
CA GLN A 140 3.73 -2.37 -10.05
C GLN A 140 3.10 -3.66 -9.50
N THR A 141 3.77 -4.30 -8.55
CA THR A 141 3.22 -5.35 -7.69
C THR A 141 3.40 -4.97 -6.23
N GLN A 142 2.55 -5.54 -5.38
CA GLN A 142 2.59 -5.36 -3.94
C GLN A 142 2.34 -6.70 -3.27
N ASP A 143 3.27 -7.10 -2.41
CA ASP A 143 3.21 -8.34 -1.66
C ASP A 143 3.26 -8.06 -0.16
N VAL A 144 2.58 -8.89 0.63
CA VAL A 144 2.46 -8.72 2.08
C VAL A 144 2.99 -9.97 2.77
N VAL A 145 3.93 -9.78 3.70
CA VAL A 145 4.52 -10.86 4.48
C VAL A 145 4.24 -10.58 5.96
N ASN A 146 3.50 -11.47 6.61
CA ASN A 146 3.21 -11.37 8.04
C ASN A 146 4.20 -12.22 8.84
N VAL A 147 4.58 -11.72 10.01
CA VAL A 147 5.38 -12.43 11.02
C VAL A 147 4.52 -12.57 12.27
N HIS A 148 3.86 -13.71 12.40
CA HIS A 148 2.89 -13.95 13.47
C HIS A 148 3.55 -13.87 14.86
N GLY A 149 2.90 -13.15 15.78
CA GLY A 149 3.35 -13.00 17.16
C GLY A 149 4.62 -12.15 17.34
N ALA A 150 5.16 -11.55 16.28
CA ALA A 150 6.34 -10.70 16.36
C ALA A 150 6.07 -9.30 16.94
N GLY A 151 4.80 -8.87 16.95
CA GLY A 151 4.45 -7.45 17.07
C GLY A 151 5.04 -6.63 15.92
N ALA A 152 5.08 -5.30 16.06
CA ALA A 152 5.71 -4.43 15.07
C ALA A 152 7.14 -4.88 14.75
N VAL A 153 7.45 -5.08 13.46
CA VAL A 153 8.80 -5.43 12.98
C VAL A 153 9.52 -4.20 12.44
N SER A 154 10.83 -4.18 12.61
CA SER A 154 11.75 -3.19 12.03
C SER A 154 12.90 -3.89 11.32
N ILE A 155 13.30 -3.35 10.17
CA ILE A 155 14.49 -3.79 9.44
C ILE A 155 15.72 -3.35 10.24
N THR A 156 16.59 -4.30 10.58
CA THR A 156 17.81 -4.07 11.37
C THR A 156 19.07 -4.24 10.55
N ASP A 157 19.03 -5.09 9.52
CA ASP A 157 20.13 -5.32 8.59
C ASP A 157 19.62 -5.32 7.16
N ALA A 158 20.30 -4.59 6.28
CA ALA A 158 19.89 -4.43 4.89
C ALA A 158 21.10 -4.08 4.04
N PRO A 159 21.19 -4.59 2.79
CA PRO A 159 22.21 -4.16 1.84
C PRO A 159 22.15 -2.64 1.63
N ARG A 160 23.32 -2.01 1.48
CA ARG A 160 23.44 -0.56 1.28
C ARG A 160 24.44 -0.19 0.20
N GLY A 161 24.19 0.94 -0.43
CA GLY A 161 25.07 1.56 -1.42
C GLY A 161 24.81 1.13 -2.86
N ALA A 162 25.49 1.81 -3.78
CA ALA A 162 25.32 1.63 -5.23
C ALA A 162 25.82 0.26 -5.72
N ALA A 163 26.84 -0.30 -5.06
CA ALA A 163 27.47 -1.56 -5.46
C ALA A 163 26.53 -2.78 -5.39
N VAL A 164 25.42 -2.67 -4.64
CA VAL A 164 24.47 -3.77 -4.43
C VAL A 164 23.10 -3.54 -5.08
N GLU A 165 22.91 -2.48 -5.88
CA GLU A 165 21.60 -2.08 -6.41
C GLU A 165 20.82 -3.23 -7.05
N ALA A 166 21.47 -3.99 -7.94
CA ALA A 166 20.83 -5.11 -8.62
C ALA A 166 20.67 -6.34 -7.71
N SER A 167 21.70 -6.70 -6.94
CA SER A 167 21.67 -7.89 -6.08
C SER A 167 20.72 -7.73 -4.89
N ALA A 168 20.59 -6.51 -4.35
CA ALA A 168 19.79 -6.24 -3.17
C ALA A 168 18.28 -6.41 -3.43
N GLN A 169 17.82 -6.24 -4.66
CA GLN A 169 16.41 -6.45 -5.04
C GLN A 169 15.92 -7.89 -4.82
N ARG A 170 16.86 -8.84 -4.72
CA ARG A 170 16.62 -10.27 -4.42
C ARG A 170 17.40 -10.73 -3.19
N GLY A 171 17.88 -9.77 -2.39
CA GLY A 171 18.72 -10.02 -1.22
C GLY A 171 17.91 -10.39 0.01
N ARG A 172 18.56 -10.27 1.17
CA ARG A 172 17.98 -10.54 2.47
C ARG A 172 17.98 -9.30 3.34
N LEU A 173 16.91 -9.11 4.10
CA LEU A 173 16.79 -8.05 5.10
C LEU A 173 16.63 -8.69 6.48
N GLY A 174 17.58 -8.47 7.38
CA GLY A 174 17.44 -8.84 8.78
C GLY A 174 16.40 -7.96 9.47
N PHE A 175 15.62 -8.54 10.38
CA PHE A 175 14.60 -7.81 11.13
C PHE A 175 14.54 -8.20 12.60
N ARG A 176 13.92 -7.33 13.39
CA ARG A 176 13.53 -7.59 14.78
C ARG A 176 12.09 -7.14 15.04
N GLY A 177 11.33 -7.97 15.72
CA GLY A 177 9.97 -7.70 16.20
C GLY A 177 9.96 -7.20 17.65
N ALA A 178 8.98 -6.36 17.98
CA ALA A 178 8.78 -5.82 19.32
C ALA A 178 8.56 -6.90 20.39
N ALA A 179 8.02 -8.07 20.01
CA ALA A 179 7.85 -9.22 20.90
C ALA A 179 9.12 -10.10 21.04
N GLY A 180 10.26 -9.65 20.50
CA GLY A 180 11.54 -10.35 20.60
C GLY A 180 11.85 -11.33 19.45
N ALA A 181 10.91 -11.54 18.53
CA ALA A 181 11.16 -12.31 17.32
C ALA A 181 12.24 -11.63 16.46
N SER A 182 13.05 -12.43 15.76
CA SER A 182 14.05 -11.93 14.81
C SER A 182 14.22 -12.94 13.70
N GLY A 183 14.57 -12.46 12.52
CA GLY A 183 14.75 -13.32 11.36
C GLY A 183 15.26 -12.56 10.16
N SER A 184 15.10 -13.16 8.99
CA SER A 184 15.43 -12.58 7.70
C SER A 184 14.22 -12.63 6.77
N LEU A 185 13.95 -11.52 6.10
CA LEU A 185 13.07 -11.47 4.94
C LEU A 185 13.89 -11.76 3.68
N ASP A 186 13.55 -12.81 2.94
CA ASP A 186 14.15 -13.16 1.66
C ASP A 186 13.34 -12.55 0.52
N LEU A 187 13.92 -11.57 -0.20
CA LEU A 187 13.27 -10.86 -1.29
C LEU A 187 13.26 -11.64 -2.60
N ALA A 188 13.88 -12.83 -2.68
CA ALA A 188 13.72 -13.68 -3.85
C ALA A 188 12.43 -14.51 -3.78
N THR A 189 11.95 -14.79 -2.57
CA THR A 189 10.79 -15.65 -2.31
C THR A 189 9.66 -14.96 -1.55
N ASP A 190 9.84 -13.69 -1.16
CA ASP A 190 8.93 -12.90 -0.35
C ASP A 190 8.48 -13.65 0.92
N ALA A 191 9.46 -14.21 1.64
CA ALA A 191 9.23 -15.03 2.82
C ALA A 191 10.11 -14.58 4.00
N ALA A 192 9.54 -14.57 5.19
CA ALA A 192 10.25 -14.33 6.44
C ALA A 192 10.55 -15.66 7.14
N GLY A 193 11.75 -15.82 7.70
CA GLY A 193 12.18 -17.01 8.44
C GLY A 193 13.29 -16.74 9.44
#